data_AF-A0A1G8Q054-F1
#
_entry.id   AF-A0A1G8Q054-F1
#
_cell.length_a   1.000
_cell.length_b   1.000
_cell.length_c   1.000
_cell.angle_alpha   90.00
_cell.angle_beta   90.00
_cell.angle_gamma   90.00
#
_symmetry.space_group_name_H-M   'P 1'
#
loop_
_entity.id
_entity.type
_entity.pdbx_description
1 polymer ?
#
loop_
_entity_poly.entity_id
_entity_poly.type
_entity_poly.pdbx_seq_one_letter_code
_entity_poly.pdbx_strand_id
1 'polypeptide(L)'
;MTPINEALGDYSELFMLLAALTYTVAFLAFTVDLMRARKLPAVATASTHTPEPAPVAARTGAGTEAGEPRIQWSHGGANTHQASANTADHTGIGYAPLRRPAARIAVAVSIVGLIIHLAGVITRGVAAARVPWGNMYEFTTTGAMLVMAVFLISLIFQ
;
A
#
# COMPACT_ATOMS: atom_id res chain seq x y z
N MET A 1 35.83 -27.38 -21.68
CA MET A 1 35.36 -26.28 -20.82
C MET A 1 34.55 -25.36 -21.71
N THR A 2 33.26 -25.18 -21.45
CA THR A 2 32.47 -24.20 -22.21
C THR A 2 33.06 -22.82 -21.97
N PRO A 3 33.40 -22.04 -23.01
CA PRO A 3 33.97 -20.72 -22.82
C PRO A 3 32.96 -19.84 -22.09
N ILE A 4 33.41 -19.17 -21.03
CA ILE A 4 32.61 -18.18 -20.29
C ILE A 4 32.39 -17.01 -21.24
N ASN A 5 31.14 -16.55 -21.35
CA ASN A 5 30.84 -15.43 -22.23
C ASN A 5 31.10 -14.10 -21.50
N GLU A 6 32.31 -13.57 -21.66
CA GLU A 6 32.78 -12.36 -20.98
C GLU A 6 31.89 -11.14 -21.26
N ALA A 7 31.44 -10.96 -22.52
CA ALA A 7 30.57 -9.84 -22.88
C ALA A 7 29.24 -9.84 -22.12
N LEU A 8 28.63 -11.02 -21.89
CA LEU A 8 27.43 -11.11 -21.05
C LEU A 8 27.75 -10.87 -19.56
N GLY A 9 28.96 -11.22 -19.13
CA GLY A 9 29.46 -10.92 -17.79
C GLY A 9 29.52 -9.40 -17.53
N ASP A 10 30.10 -8.65 -18.47
CA ASP A 10 30.22 -7.20 -18.38
C ASP A 10 28.86 -6.49 -18.40
N TYR A 11 27.93 -6.94 -19.26
CA TYR A 11 26.57 -6.39 -19.27
C TYR A 11 25.81 -6.67 -17.96
N SER A 12 26.00 -7.87 -17.38
CA SER A 12 25.41 -8.21 -16.09
C SER A 12 25.90 -7.26 -14.99
N GLU A 13 27.20 -6.96 -14.96
CA GLU A 13 27.77 -6.00 -14.01
C GLU A 13 27.19 -4.60 -14.19
N LEU A 14 27.05 -4.14 -15.44
CA LEU A 14 26.45 -2.84 -15.76
C LEU A 14 24.98 -2.78 -15.31
N PHE A 15 24.20 -3.83 -15.56
CA PHE A 15 22.82 -3.92 -15.05
C PHE A 15 22.76 -3.89 -13.52
N MET A 16 23.70 -4.54 -12.84
CA MET A 16 23.76 -4.54 -11.38
C MET A 16 24.10 -3.14 -10.82
N LEU A 17 25.01 -2.41 -11.47
CA LEU A 17 25.31 -1.02 -11.12
C LEU A 17 24.10 -0.10 -11.35
N LEU A 18 23.41 -0.25 -12.49
CA LEU A 18 22.20 0.52 -12.78
C LEU A 18 21.05 0.20 -11.81
N ALA A 19 20.87 -1.07 -11.44
CA ALA A 19 19.89 -1.48 -10.45
C ALA A 19 20.20 -0.86 -9.08
N ALA A 20 21.46 -0.91 -8.64
CA ALA A 20 21.88 -0.31 -7.37
C ALA A 20 21.61 1.21 -7.33
N LEU A 21 21.94 1.94 -8.40
CA LEU A 21 21.64 3.37 -8.52
C LEU A 21 20.13 3.63 -8.47
N THR A 22 19.35 2.85 -9.23
CA THR A 22 17.89 2.97 -9.28
C THR A 22 17.25 2.72 -7.92
N TYR A 23 17.68 1.69 -7.20
CA TYR A 23 17.21 1.41 -5.84
C TYR A 23 17.61 2.48 -4.83
N THR A 24 18.76 3.12 -5.01
CA THR A 24 19.16 4.26 -4.16
C THR A 24 18.18 5.42 -4.30
N VAL A 25 17.75 5.72 -5.53
CA VAL A 25 16.73 6.74 -5.80
C VAL A 25 15.37 6.33 -5.21
N ALA A 26 14.96 5.08 -5.40
CA ALA A 26 13.72 4.57 -4.83
C ALA A 26 13.72 4.62 -3.29
N PHE A 27 14.83 4.25 -2.66
CA PHE A 27 15.00 4.32 -1.21
C PHE A 27 14.84 5.75 -0.71
N LEU A 28 15.49 6.73 -1.35
CA LEU A 28 15.33 8.14 -0.98
C LEU A 28 13.87 8.59 -1.11
N ALA A 29 13.18 8.22 -2.19
CA ALA A 29 11.76 8.54 -2.37
C ALA A 29 10.89 7.92 -1.26
N PHE A 30 11.12 6.66 -0.87
CA PHE A 30 10.44 6.02 0.25
C PHE A 30 10.73 6.70 1.58
N THR A 31 11.97 7.12 1.84
CA THR A 31 12.29 7.85 3.07
C THR A 31 11.56 9.18 3.15
N VAL A 32 11.46 9.91 2.04
CA VAL A 32 10.72 11.18 1.97
C VAL A 32 9.23 10.97 2.16
N ASP A 33 8.66 9.91 1.57
CA ASP A 33 7.26 9.55 1.78
C ASP A 33 6.99 9.21 3.25
N LEU A 34 7.86 8.41 3.89
CA LEU A 34 7.73 8.06 5.30
C LEU A 34 7.82 9.29 6.21
N MET A 35 8.73 10.22 5.94
CA MET A 35 8.84 11.48 6.68
C MET A 35 7.59 12.35 6.55
N ARG A 36 6.97 12.40 5.35
CA ARG A 36 5.73 13.16 5.12
C ARG A 36 4.53 12.47 5.74
N ALA A 37 4.45 11.15 5.66
CA ALA A 37 3.37 10.35 6.25
C ALA A 37 3.30 10.50 7.77
N ARG A 38 4.44 10.68 8.46
CA ARG A 38 4.51 10.93 9.91
C ARG A 38 4.01 12.30 10.34
N LYS A 39 3.90 13.28 9.42
CA LYS A 39 3.44 14.66 9.73
C LYS A 39 1.93 14.85 9.61
N LEU A 40 1.20 13.83 9.17
CA LEU A 40 -0.25 13.81 9.24
C LEU A 40 -0.64 13.44 10.68
N PRO A 41 -1.33 14.31 11.43
CA PRO A 41 -1.66 14.02 12.81
C PRO A 41 -2.53 12.78 12.87
N ALA A 42 -2.23 11.90 13.82
CA ALA A 42 -3.02 10.73 14.18
C ALA A 42 -4.41 11.14 14.71
N VAL A 43 -5.29 11.61 13.82
CA VAL A 43 -6.70 11.87 14.11
C VAL A 43 -7.50 10.69 13.56
N ALA A 44 -7.39 9.54 14.23
CA ALA A 44 -8.37 8.44 14.13
C ALA A 44 -7.96 7.28 15.05
N THR A 45 -7.75 7.55 16.34
CA THR A 45 -7.91 6.49 17.36
C THR A 45 -8.41 7.13 18.66
N ALA A 46 -9.53 7.82 18.56
CA ALA A 46 -10.38 8.11 19.72
C ALA A 46 -11.69 7.35 19.56
N SER A 47 -11.62 6.02 19.63
CA SER A 47 -12.77 5.23 20.07
C SER A 47 -12.85 5.40 21.59
N THR A 48 -13.31 6.56 22.05
CA THR A 48 -13.77 6.71 23.43
C THR A 48 -15.10 5.97 23.54
N HIS A 49 -15.01 4.68 23.84
CA HIS A 49 -16.10 4.00 24.53
C HIS A 49 -16.17 4.59 25.94
N THR A 50 -17.07 5.56 26.14
CA THR A 50 -17.53 5.95 27.47
C THR A 50 -18.84 5.21 27.71
N PRO A 51 -18.91 4.21 28.60
CA PRO A 51 -20.19 3.71 29.09
C PRO A 51 -20.81 4.81 29.95
N GLU A 52 -21.89 5.42 29.47
CA GLU A 52 -22.69 6.37 30.24
C GLU A 52 -23.58 5.59 31.24
N PRO A 53 -23.44 5.78 32.57
CA PRO A 53 -24.35 5.18 33.53
C PRO A 53 -25.63 6.03 33.61
N ALA A 54 -26.76 5.44 33.25
CA ALA A 54 -28.07 6.05 33.39
C ALA A 54 -28.44 6.26 34.87
N PRO A 55 -28.78 7.49 35.33
CA PRO A 55 -29.43 7.68 36.61
C PRO A 55 -30.95 7.54 36.45
N VAL A 56 -31.50 6.51 37.11
CA VAL A 56 -32.93 6.39 37.40
C VAL A 56 -33.21 7.22 38.64
N ALA A 57 -34.05 8.27 38.55
CA ALA A 57 -35.10 8.57 39.54
C ALA A 57 -35.82 9.91 39.33
N ALA A 58 -37.08 9.87 39.77
CA ALA A 58 -37.88 10.95 40.36
C ALA A 58 -38.81 11.77 39.44
N ARG A 59 -40.08 11.36 39.51
CA ARG A 59 -41.29 12.11 39.17
C ARG A 59 -41.46 13.31 40.13
N THR A 60 -42.03 14.41 39.64
CA THR A 60 -42.96 15.31 40.38
C THR A 60 -43.66 16.26 39.39
N GLY A 61 -44.94 16.58 39.66
CA GLY A 61 -45.96 17.18 38.77
C GLY A 61 -45.71 18.62 38.25
N ALA A 62 -46.60 19.29 37.52
CA ALA A 62 -48.07 19.25 37.47
C ALA A 62 -48.58 19.68 36.07
N GLY A 63 -49.84 19.33 35.74
CA GLY A 63 -50.37 19.31 34.36
C GLY A 63 -51.14 20.54 33.88
N THR A 64 -51.62 20.46 32.63
CA THR A 64 -52.98 20.89 32.19
C THR A 64 -53.28 20.35 30.78
N GLU A 65 -54.34 19.54 30.71
CA GLU A 65 -55.38 19.39 29.67
C GLU A 65 -55.06 19.16 28.16
N ALA A 66 -55.37 17.92 27.75
CA ALA A 66 -56.30 17.50 26.68
C ALA A 66 -56.11 17.98 25.22
N GLY A 67 -55.60 17.06 24.39
CA GLY A 67 -55.73 17.08 22.92
C GLY A 67 -54.99 15.92 22.26
N GLU A 68 -55.67 14.78 22.03
CA GLU A 68 -55.18 13.69 21.15
C GLU A 68 -55.42 14.01 19.67
N PRO A 69 -54.95 13.22 18.68
CA PRO A 69 -53.72 12.43 18.55
C PRO A 69 -53.04 12.64 17.16
N ARG A 70 -51.73 12.41 17.01
CA ARG A 70 -51.17 11.96 15.71
C ARG A 70 -49.79 11.33 15.85
N ILE A 71 -49.72 10.00 15.72
CA ILE A 71 -48.46 9.32 15.45
C ILE A 71 -48.16 9.49 13.95
N GLN A 72 -47.13 10.25 13.62
CA GLN A 72 -46.65 10.40 12.25
C GLN A 72 -45.45 9.49 12.03
N TRP A 73 -45.69 8.34 11.39
CA TRP A 73 -44.64 7.47 10.86
C TRP A 73 -44.19 8.02 9.50
N SER A 74 -42.96 8.52 9.40
CA SER A 74 -42.36 8.83 8.10
C SER A 74 -41.81 7.55 7.47
N HIS A 75 -42.61 6.92 6.62
CA HIS A 75 -42.12 5.92 5.68
C HIS A 75 -41.28 6.62 4.60
N GLY A 76 -40.13 6.02 4.29
CA GLY A 76 -39.20 6.49 3.28
C GLY A 76 -39.85 6.61 1.90
N GLY A 77 -39.60 7.74 1.25
CA GLY A 77 -39.81 7.97 -0.17
C GLY A 77 -38.47 8.32 -0.80
N ALA A 78 -37.89 7.35 -1.50
CA ALA A 78 -36.78 7.56 -2.41
C ALA A 78 -37.22 8.38 -3.63
N ASN A 79 -36.21 8.87 -4.37
CA ASN A 79 -36.17 9.35 -5.76
C ASN A 79 -35.71 10.81 -5.82
N THR A 80 -34.69 11.24 -6.58
CA THR A 80 -33.78 10.61 -7.53
C THR A 80 -32.79 11.72 -7.91
N HIS A 81 -31.50 11.56 -7.61
CA HIS A 81 -30.45 12.15 -8.44
C HIS A 81 -29.51 11.03 -8.85
N GLN A 82 -29.82 10.50 -10.03
CA GLN A 82 -29.03 9.51 -10.74
C GLN A 82 -27.75 10.20 -11.24
N ALA A 83 -26.62 9.92 -10.60
CA ALA A 83 -25.30 10.12 -11.18
C ALA A 83 -24.58 8.76 -11.19
N SER A 84 -24.75 8.10 -12.33
CA SER A 84 -23.96 7.04 -12.93
C SER A 84 -22.80 6.42 -12.12
N ALA A 85 -22.99 5.14 -11.82
CA ALA A 85 -22.02 4.04 -11.86
C ALA A 85 -20.61 4.27 -11.26
N ASN A 86 -20.43 3.78 -10.03
CA ASN A 86 -19.25 3.00 -9.66
C ASN A 86 -19.66 1.98 -8.59
N THR A 87 -20.11 0.81 -9.04
CA THR A 87 -20.16 -0.38 -8.21
C THR A 87 -18.74 -0.90 -8.04
N ALA A 88 -18.13 -0.57 -6.91
CA ALA A 88 -17.18 -1.44 -6.25
C ALA A 88 -17.45 -1.29 -4.75
N ASP A 89 -18.48 -2.01 -4.34
CA ASP A 89 -18.75 -2.39 -2.96
C ASP A 89 -17.48 -3.03 -2.39
N HIS A 90 -16.78 -2.30 -1.51
CA HIS A 90 -15.90 -2.87 -0.51
C HIS A 90 -16.45 -2.39 0.83
N THR A 91 -17.24 -3.27 1.43
CA THR A 91 -17.61 -3.32 2.84
C THR A 91 -16.76 -2.42 3.75
N GLY A 92 -17.45 -1.46 4.35
CA GLY A 92 -17.06 -0.54 5.43
C GLY A 92 -15.65 -0.63 6.00
N ILE A 93 -14.85 0.40 5.74
CA ILE A 93 -14.43 1.44 6.69
C ILE A 93 -14.07 2.65 5.82
N GLY A 94 -14.58 3.84 6.15
CA GLY A 94 -14.41 5.08 5.39
C GLY A 94 -12.98 5.63 5.41
N TYR A 95 -12.04 4.93 4.77
CA TYR A 95 -10.75 5.51 4.41
C TYR A 95 -10.91 6.22 3.07
N ALA A 96 -11.13 7.53 3.11
CA ALA A 96 -10.89 8.35 1.93
C ALA A 96 -9.42 8.08 1.50
N PRO A 97 -9.16 7.61 0.27
CA PRO A 97 -7.81 7.28 -0.15
C PRO A 97 -6.97 8.55 -0.13
N LEU A 98 -6.17 8.70 0.92
CA LEU A 98 -5.28 9.83 1.04
C LEU A 98 -4.32 9.74 -0.14
N ARG A 99 -4.42 10.69 -1.07
CA ARG A 99 -3.61 10.70 -2.29
C ARG A 99 -2.14 10.79 -1.88
N ARG A 100 -1.42 9.67 -1.96
CA ARG A 100 0.04 9.58 -1.72
C ARG A 100 0.77 9.48 -3.07
N PRO A 101 0.93 10.59 -3.82
CA PRO A 101 1.63 10.56 -5.11
C PRO A 101 3.11 10.18 -4.97
N ALA A 102 3.75 10.55 -3.86
CA ALA A 102 5.16 10.23 -3.60
C ALA A 102 5.37 8.71 -3.44
N ALA A 103 4.52 8.03 -2.67
CA ALA A 103 4.53 6.57 -2.57
C ALA A 103 4.40 5.87 -3.93
N ARG A 104 3.50 6.34 -4.82
CA ARG A 104 3.33 5.74 -6.16
C ARG A 104 4.57 5.86 -7.03
N ILE A 105 5.27 7.01 -6.96
CA ILE A 105 6.52 7.21 -7.70
C ILE A 105 7.60 6.28 -7.18
N ALA A 106 7.75 6.15 -5.85
CA ALA A 106 8.72 5.25 -5.25
C ALA A 106 8.51 3.79 -5.70
N VAL A 107 7.26 3.32 -5.72
CA VAL A 107 6.89 1.99 -6.23
C VAL A 107 7.23 1.83 -7.71
N ALA A 108 6.89 2.81 -8.55
CA ALA A 108 7.20 2.76 -9.97
C ALA A 108 8.72 2.65 -10.24
N VAL A 109 9.53 3.45 -9.53
CA VAL A 109 11.00 3.40 -9.64
C VAL A 109 11.55 2.07 -9.13
N SER A 110 10.98 1.51 -8.05
CA SER A 110 11.36 0.18 -7.56
C SER A 110 11.03 -0.94 -8.55
N ILE A 111 9.90 -0.87 -9.26
CA ILE A 111 9.57 -1.85 -10.31
C ILE A 111 10.60 -1.79 -11.44
N VAL A 112 10.98 -0.59 -11.87
CA VAL A 112 12.04 -0.41 -12.88
C VAL A 112 13.36 -1.00 -12.39
N GLY A 113 13.75 -0.72 -11.13
CA GLY A 113 14.94 -1.30 -10.52
C GLY A 113 14.90 -2.84 -10.48
N LEU A 114 13.73 -3.43 -10.19
CA LEU A 114 13.54 -4.87 -10.19
C LEU A 114 13.71 -5.50 -11.58
N ILE A 115 13.18 -4.86 -12.62
CA ILE A 115 13.34 -5.34 -14.00
C ILE A 115 14.81 -5.32 -14.42
N ILE A 116 15.52 -4.23 -14.11
CA ILE A 116 16.96 -4.11 -14.40
C ILE A 116 17.76 -5.17 -13.63
N HIS A 117 17.45 -5.35 -12.34
CA HIS A 117 18.10 -6.35 -11.50
C HIS A 117 17.88 -7.78 -12.04
N LEU A 118 16.64 -8.11 -12.43
CA LEU A 118 16.30 -9.40 -13.02
C LEU A 118 17.11 -9.65 -14.31
N ALA A 119 17.24 -8.66 -15.18
CA ALA A 119 18.07 -8.77 -16.38
C ALA A 119 19.54 -9.05 -16.05
N GLY A 120 20.08 -8.40 -15.01
CA GLY A 120 21.43 -8.64 -14.49
C GLY A 120 21.61 -10.09 -13.99
N VAL A 121 20.66 -10.63 -13.24
CA VAL A 121 20.71 -12.01 -12.73
C VAL A 121 20.61 -13.04 -13.85
N ILE A 122 19.70 -12.83 -14.82
CA ILE A 122 19.51 -13.74 -15.95
C ILE A 122 20.75 -13.77 -16.84
N THR A 123 21.28 -12.60 -17.23
CA THR A 123 22.49 -12.51 -18.04
C THR A 123 23.67 -13.19 -17.37
N ARG A 124 23.78 -13.09 -16.04
CA ARG A 124 24.80 -13.80 -15.25
C ARG A 124 24.69 -15.32 -15.36
N GLY A 125 23.49 -15.87 -15.17
CA GLY A 125 23.26 -17.32 -15.26
C GLY A 125 23.55 -17.87 -16.66
N VAL A 126 23.15 -17.11 -17.69
CA VAL A 126 23.43 -17.45 -19.09
C VAL A 126 24.93 -17.39 -19.40
N ALA A 127 25.64 -16.34 -18.94
CA ALA A 127 27.08 -16.17 -19.18
C ALA A 127 27.92 -17.33 -18.62
N ALA A 128 27.53 -17.84 -17.46
CA ALA A 128 28.22 -18.93 -16.79
C ALA A 128 27.67 -20.33 -17.12
N ALA A 129 26.63 -20.43 -17.97
CA ALA A 129 25.91 -21.66 -18.31
C ALA A 129 25.53 -22.52 -17.10
N ARG A 130 25.23 -21.86 -15.97
CA ARG A 130 24.92 -22.51 -14.69
C ARG A 130 23.99 -21.62 -13.87
N VAL A 131 23.31 -22.22 -12.91
CA VAL A 131 22.46 -21.49 -11.96
C VAL A 131 23.33 -20.49 -11.16
N PRO A 132 22.91 -19.23 -10.98
CA PRO A 132 23.70 -18.17 -10.34
C PRO A 132 23.81 -18.33 -8.81
N TRP A 133 24.19 -19.52 -8.33
CA TRP A 133 24.41 -19.85 -6.91
C TRP A 133 25.82 -20.38 -6.65
N GLY A 134 26.68 -20.38 -7.67
CA GLY A 134 28.05 -20.89 -7.54
C GLY A 134 28.97 -19.97 -6.75
N ASN A 135 28.56 -18.72 -6.52
CA ASN A 135 29.35 -17.68 -5.86
C ASN A 135 28.51 -16.90 -4.86
N MET A 136 29.12 -16.42 -3.77
CA MET A 136 28.51 -15.55 -2.75
C MET A 136 27.86 -14.31 -3.36
N TYR A 137 28.55 -13.67 -4.32
CA TYR A 137 27.99 -12.54 -5.05
C TYR A 137 26.64 -12.90 -5.69
N GLU A 138 26.61 -13.97 -6.50
CA GLU A 138 25.43 -14.38 -7.25
C GLU A 138 24.29 -14.83 -6.32
N PHE A 139 24.63 -15.51 -5.22
CA PHE A 139 23.66 -15.87 -4.17
C PHE A 139 23.01 -14.62 -3.57
N THR A 140 23.82 -13.64 -3.15
CA THR A 140 23.31 -12.41 -2.52
C THR A 140 22.49 -11.54 -3.47
N THR A 141 22.88 -11.41 -4.75
CA THR A 141 22.11 -10.63 -5.72
C THR A 141 20.77 -11.28 -6.03
N THR A 142 20.75 -12.60 -6.21
CA THR A 142 19.50 -13.34 -6.46
C THR A 142 18.57 -13.28 -5.25
N GLY A 143 19.12 -13.37 -4.02
CA GLY A 143 18.37 -13.18 -2.79
C GLY A 143 17.80 -11.76 -2.64
N ALA A 144 18.60 -10.74 -2.93
CA ALA A 144 18.15 -9.34 -2.90
C ALA A 144 17.04 -9.06 -3.93
N MET A 145 17.14 -9.64 -5.13
CA MET A 145 16.08 -9.58 -6.14
C MET A 145 14.78 -10.20 -5.63
N LEU A 146 14.86 -11.37 -4.99
CA LEU A 146 13.70 -12.04 -4.40
C LEU A 146 13.05 -11.20 -3.31
N VAL A 147 13.83 -10.66 -2.38
CA VAL A 147 13.34 -9.79 -1.29
C VAL A 147 12.62 -8.57 -1.86
N MET A 148 13.19 -7.91 -2.87
CA MET A 148 12.55 -6.76 -3.52
C MET A 148 11.26 -7.13 -4.25
N ALA A 149 11.21 -8.28 -4.91
CA ALA A 149 9.99 -8.78 -5.54
C ALA A 149 8.89 -9.03 -4.52
N VAL A 150 9.21 -9.71 -3.41
CA VAL A 150 8.24 -9.98 -2.32
C VAL A 150 7.78 -8.67 -1.68
N PHE A 151 8.69 -7.74 -1.42
CA PHE A 151 8.34 -6.41 -0.89
C PHE A 151 7.34 -5.68 -1.79
N LEU A 152 7.58 -5.66 -3.11
CA LEU A 152 6.68 -5.00 -4.06
C LEU A 152 5.33 -5.71 -4.17
N ILE A 153 5.31 -7.03 -4.20
CA ILE A 153 4.08 -7.83 -4.20
C ILE A 153 3.26 -7.51 -2.95
N SER A 154 3.87 -7.57 -1.77
CA SER A 154 3.20 -7.27 -0.50
C SER A 154 2.60 -5.85 -0.47
N LEU A 155 3.26 -4.89 -1.11
CA LEU A 155 2.79 -3.50 -1.14
C LEU A 155 1.67 -3.26 -2.15
N ILE A 156 1.61 -4.04 -3.23
CA ILE A 156 0.56 -3.94 -4.26
C ILE A 156 -0.76 -4.58 -3.81
N PHE A 157 -0.68 -5.65 -3.01
CA PHE A 157 -1.83 -6.40 -2.53
C PHE A 157 -2.39 -5.91 -1.17
N GLN A 158 -1.82 -4.84 -0.61
CA GLN A 158 -2.25 -4.21 0.64
C GLN A 158 -3.18 -3.03 0.36
#